data_AF-A0A2U2N9T0-F1
#
_entry.id   AF-A0A2U2N9T0-F1
#
_cell.length_a   1.000
_cell.length_b   1.000
_cell.length_c   1.000
_cell.angle_alpha   90.00
_cell.angle_beta   90.00
_cell.angle_gamma   90.00
#
_symmetry.space_group_name_H-M   'P 1'
#
loop_
_entity.id
_entity.type
_entity.pdbx_description
1 polymer ?
#
loop_
_entity_poly.entity_id
_entity_poly.type
_entity_poly.pdbx_seq_one_letter_code
_entity_poly.pdbx_strand_id
1 'polypeptide(L)'
;MIGRHRAKTGRLGSLRQRQRLPGETAGDESAADAIPDMTAPPEPPIVLTPAVACSSDTDPDVLWHIARNVPELRRWLVANPQADAGLLEYVSQAGGPGVRRALEILLESMEEE
;
A
#
# COMPACT_ATOMS: atom_id res chain seq x y z
N MET A 1 -58.65 -44.49 -19.23
CA MET A 1 -57.92 -43.70 -20.25
C MET A 1 -56.49 -44.25 -20.28
N ILE A 2 -56.11 -45.06 -21.28
CA ILE A 2 -55.38 -44.64 -22.50
C ILE A 2 -54.20 -43.70 -22.11
N GLY A 3 -52.92 -43.95 -22.33
CA GLY A 3 -52.24 -44.90 -23.19
C GLY A 3 -51.04 -44.20 -23.87
N ARG A 4 -49.84 -44.72 -23.61
CA ARG A 4 -48.71 -44.87 -24.55
C ARG A 4 -47.83 -43.66 -24.94
N HIS A 5 -46.56 -44.03 -25.18
CA HIS A 5 -45.50 -43.41 -26.00
C HIS A 5 -44.62 -42.34 -25.32
N ARG A 6 -43.42 -42.67 -24.80
CA ARG A 6 -42.12 -43.02 -25.46
C ARG A 6 -41.65 -42.03 -26.53
N ALA A 7 -40.36 -41.66 -26.38
CA ALA A 7 -39.30 -41.42 -27.38
C ALA A 7 -38.71 -40.01 -27.29
N LYS A 8 -37.43 -39.74 -27.53
CA LYS A 8 -36.21 -40.52 -27.85
C LYS A 8 -35.07 -39.47 -27.85
N THR A 9 -33.95 -39.76 -27.20
CA THR A 9 -32.63 -40.00 -27.82
C THR A 9 -31.91 -38.81 -28.49
N GLY A 10 -30.66 -38.62 -28.04
CA GLY A 10 -29.51 -38.30 -28.90
C GLY A 10 -29.07 -36.84 -28.82
N ARG A 11 -27.77 -36.50 -28.86
CA ARG A 11 -26.55 -37.29 -29.03
C ARG A 11 -25.40 -36.49 -28.42
N LEU A 12 -24.42 -37.24 -27.93
CA LEU A 12 -23.08 -36.80 -27.57
C LEU A 12 -22.42 -36.04 -28.73
N GLY A 13 -21.81 -34.91 -28.41
CA GLY A 13 -20.87 -34.20 -29.27
C GLY A 13 -19.59 -33.91 -28.48
N SER A 14 -18.79 -34.96 -28.26
CA SER A 14 -17.37 -34.81 -27.92
C SER A 14 -16.60 -34.66 -29.23
N LEU A 15 -15.74 -33.65 -29.34
CA LEU A 15 -14.54 -33.57 -30.19
C LEU A 15 -13.80 -32.27 -29.79
N ARG A 16 -12.77 -32.35 -28.93
CA ARG A 16 -11.34 -32.43 -29.32
C ARG A 16 -10.93 -31.45 -30.42
N GLN A 17 -10.25 -30.39 -30.02
CA GLN A 17 -9.16 -29.79 -30.80
C GLN A 17 -8.15 -29.19 -29.81
N ARG A 18 -7.21 -29.99 -29.28
CA ARG A 18 -5.84 -30.16 -29.79
C ARG A 18 -5.18 -28.85 -30.25
N GLN A 19 -4.42 -28.28 -29.30
CA GLN A 19 -3.04 -27.77 -29.43
C GLN A 19 -2.69 -26.91 -30.65
N ARG A 20 -2.37 -25.64 -30.40
CA ARG A 20 -1.35 -24.90 -31.14
C ARG A 20 -0.46 -24.10 -30.18
N LEU A 21 0.78 -24.57 -30.06
CA LEU A 21 2.01 -23.80 -29.91
C LEU A 21 2.89 -24.22 -31.12
N PRO A 22 3.96 -23.51 -31.53
CA PRO A 22 4.57 -22.31 -30.95
C PRO A 22 4.77 -21.18 -31.99
N GLY A 23 5.30 -20.04 -31.52
CA GLY A 23 5.73 -18.93 -32.34
C GLY A 23 6.52 -17.94 -31.49
N GLU A 24 7.72 -18.34 -31.07
CA GLU A 24 8.78 -17.43 -30.62
C GLU A 24 9.00 -16.34 -31.67
N THR A 25 8.74 -15.10 -31.29
CA THR A 25 9.48 -13.94 -31.80
C THR A 25 9.74 -13.01 -30.64
N ALA A 26 10.99 -13.04 -30.20
CA ALA A 26 11.82 -11.89 -29.87
C ALA A 26 11.23 -10.82 -28.94
N GLY A 27 11.85 -10.75 -27.75
CA GLY A 27 12.47 -9.52 -27.28
C GLY A 27 11.53 -8.43 -26.80
N ASP A 28 11.23 -8.46 -25.51
CA ASP A 28 11.55 -7.30 -24.66
C ASP A 28 11.80 -7.81 -23.23
N GLU A 29 12.93 -8.51 -23.07
CA GLU A 29 13.63 -8.49 -21.79
C GLU A 29 14.15 -7.07 -21.62
N SER A 30 13.48 -6.25 -20.82
CA SER A 30 14.07 -5.15 -20.05
C SER A 30 13.00 -4.14 -19.60
N ALA A 31 12.08 -4.59 -18.74
CA ALA A 31 11.70 -3.73 -17.62
C ALA A 31 12.82 -3.81 -16.55
N ALA A 32 14.08 -3.63 -16.97
CA ALA A 32 15.10 -3.14 -16.08
C ALA A 32 14.55 -1.79 -15.62
N ASP A 33 14.22 -1.72 -14.33
CA ASP A 33 14.75 -0.68 -13.47
C ASP A 33 15.06 0.59 -14.26
N ALA A 34 13.99 1.27 -14.70
CA ALA A 34 14.13 2.60 -15.24
C ALA A 34 14.57 3.44 -14.04
N ILE A 35 15.88 3.53 -13.85
CA ILE A 35 16.49 4.41 -12.87
C ILE A 35 15.83 5.76 -13.16
N PRO A 36 14.96 6.27 -12.27
CA PRO A 36 14.29 7.52 -12.52
C PRO A 36 15.39 8.54 -12.76
N ASP A 37 15.26 9.33 -13.81
CA ASP A 37 16.21 10.40 -14.12
C ASP A 37 16.31 11.33 -12.90
N MET A 38 17.30 11.10 -12.04
CA MET A 38 17.49 11.79 -10.76
C MET A 38 17.85 13.26 -10.96
N THR A 39 17.98 13.73 -12.22
CA THR A 39 18.21 15.14 -12.55
C THR A 39 16.92 15.91 -12.81
N ALA A 40 15.79 15.23 -12.99
CA ALA A 40 14.50 15.90 -13.09
C ALA A 40 14.05 16.41 -11.70
N PRO A 41 13.67 17.69 -11.57
CA PRO A 41 13.14 18.20 -10.31
C PRO A 41 11.88 17.42 -9.92
N PRO A 42 11.65 17.16 -8.61
CA PRO A 42 10.48 16.41 -8.18
C PRO A 42 9.19 17.12 -8.62
N GLU A 43 8.19 16.32 -8.98
CA GLU A 43 6.92 16.83 -9.48
C GLU A 43 6.21 17.67 -8.38
N PRO A 44 5.73 18.89 -8.69
CA PRO A 44 5.12 19.76 -7.69
C PRO A 44 3.62 19.47 -7.46
N PRO A 45 3.05 19.75 -6.25
CA PRO A 45 3.70 20.05 -4.98
C PRO A 45 4.02 18.79 -4.16
N ILE A 46 5.10 18.84 -3.36
CA ILE A 46 5.48 17.75 -2.44
C ILE A 46 4.33 17.51 -1.46
N VAL A 47 3.63 16.39 -1.65
CA VAL A 47 2.49 16.01 -0.81
C VAL A 47 3.02 15.46 0.51
N LEU A 48 2.53 15.99 1.63
CA LEU A 48 2.77 15.38 2.94
C LEU A 48 2.03 14.05 2.99
N THR A 49 2.77 12.96 3.16
CA THR A 49 2.25 11.59 3.16
C THR A 49 2.65 10.84 4.44
N PRO A 50 2.00 9.71 4.75
CA PRO A 50 2.46 8.82 5.84
C PRO A 50 3.92 8.39 5.70
N ALA A 51 4.38 8.14 4.48
CA ALA A 51 5.77 7.75 4.22
C ALA A 51 6.76 8.86 4.60
N VAL A 52 6.44 10.11 4.27
CA VAL A 52 7.21 11.28 4.74
C VAL A 52 7.14 11.37 6.26
N ALA A 53 5.95 11.23 6.86
CA ALA A 53 5.79 11.32 8.31
C ALA A 53 6.59 10.26 9.10
N CYS A 54 6.88 9.09 8.54
CA CYS A 54 7.69 8.03 9.18
C CYS A 54 9.18 8.03 8.78
N SER A 55 9.58 8.80 7.76
CA SER A 55 10.93 8.72 7.21
C SER A 55 11.98 9.33 8.15
N SER A 56 13.12 8.66 8.31
CA SER A 56 14.27 9.13 9.08
C SER A 56 14.98 10.33 8.45
N ASP A 57 14.76 10.59 7.17
CA ASP A 57 15.36 11.72 6.45
C ASP A 57 14.50 12.99 6.53
N THR A 58 13.37 12.92 7.24
CA THR A 58 12.45 14.05 7.33
C THR A 58 12.94 15.05 8.36
N ASP A 59 13.05 16.31 7.92
CA ASP A 59 13.48 17.41 8.75
C ASP A 59 12.54 17.61 9.97
N PRO A 60 13.09 17.84 11.19
CA PRO A 60 12.29 18.10 12.39
C PRO A 60 11.24 19.21 12.24
N ASP A 61 11.53 20.27 11.49
CA ASP A 61 10.58 21.35 11.25
C ASP A 61 9.37 20.88 10.44
N VAL A 62 9.59 19.96 9.50
CA VAL A 62 8.51 19.32 8.73
C VAL A 62 7.67 18.41 9.63
N LEU A 63 8.29 17.67 10.56
CA LEU A 63 7.55 16.87 11.54
C LEU A 63 6.64 17.73 12.42
N TRP A 64 7.16 18.86 12.92
CA TRP A 64 6.36 19.83 13.67
C TRP A 64 5.26 20.47 12.82
N HIS A 65 5.53 20.72 11.54
CA HIS A 65 4.51 21.21 10.61
C HIS A 65 3.38 20.19 10.44
N ILE A 66 3.70 18.90 10.24
CA ILE A 66 2.71 17.81 10.16
C ILE A 66 1.91 17.75 11.46
N ALA A 67 2.58 17.77 12.60
CA ALA A 67 1.94 17.69 13.91
C ALA A 67 0.92 18.82 14.12
N ARG A 68 1.23 20.05 13.72
CA ARG A 68 0.33 21.20 13.93
C ARG A 68 -0.79 21.28 12.90
N ASN A 69 -0.50 20.96 11.64
CA ASN A 69 -1.36 21.31 10.51
C ASN A 69 -2.08 20.13 9.86
N VAL A 70 -1.64 18.88 10.08
CA VAL A 70 -2.18 17.70 9.39
C VAL A 70 -2.58 16.60 10.39
N PRO A 71 -3.75 16.72 11.07
CA PRO A 71 -4.17 15.78 12.12
C PRO A 71 -4.22 14.31 11.68
N GLU A 72 -4.61 14.05 10.43
CA GLU A 72 -4.67 12.70 9.84
C GLU A 72 -3.31 11.99 9.79
N LEU A 73 -2.23 12.75 9.75
CA LEU A 73 -0.88 12.19 9.65
C LEU A 73 -0.18 12.03 11.00
N ARG A 74 -0.70 12.61 12.08
CA ARG A 74 -0.05 12.59 13.40
C ARG A 74 0.23 11.19 13.93
N ARG A 75 -0.64 10.22 13.63
CA ARG A 75 -0.46 8.83 14.07
C ARG A 75 0.81 8.18 13.52
N TRP A 76 1.30 8.66 12.37
CA TRP A 76 2.49 8.13 11.71
C TRP A 76 3.76 8.70 12.32
N LEU A 77 3.72 9.90 12.90
CA LEU A 77 4.86 10.51 13.60
C LEU A 77 5.34 9.67 14.79
N VAL A 78 4.44 8.88 15.39
CA VAL A 78 4.76 7.96 16.49
C VAL A 78 5.81 6.92 16.08
N ALA A 79 5.83 6.52 14.81
CA ALA A 79 6.78 5.54 14.28
C ALA A 79 8.04 6.20 13.69
N ASN A 80 8.15 7.53 13.72
CA ASN A 80 9.30 8.22 13.15
C ASN A 80 10.50 8.19 14.11
N PRO A 81 11.67 7.65 13.71
CA PRO A 81 12.84 7.58 14.58
C PRO A 81 13.47 8.94 14.92
N GLN A 82 13.17 9.99 14.14
CA GLN A 82 13.58 11.37 14.41
C GLN A 82 12.57 12.15 15.26
N ALA A 83 11.42 11.56 15.60
CA ALA A 83 10.46 12.21 16.48
C ALA A 83 11.01 12.25 17.91
N ASP A 84 11.36 13.46 18.36
CA ASP A 84 11.81 13.67 19.73
C ASP A 84 10.66 13.56 20.74
N ALA A 85 11.02 13.49 22.02
CA ALA A 85 10.05 13.37 23.10
C ALA A 85 9.07 14.56 23.15
N GLY A 86 9.50 15.78 22.82
CA GLY A 86 8.64 16.96 22.84
C GLY A 86 7.58 16.94 21.74
N LEU A 87 7.94 16.45 20.56
CA LEU A 87 7.03 16.23 19.45
C LEU A 87 6.01 15.14 19.80
N LEU A 88 6.45 14.01 20.34
CA LEU A 88 5.56 12.90 20.73
C LEU A 88 4.62 13.31 21.88
N GLU A 89 5.12 14.07 22.85
CA GLU A 89 4.29 14.66 23.91
C GLU A 89 3.21 15.56 23.30
N TYR A 90 3.57 16.49 22.42
CA TYR A 90 2.60 17.33 21.74
C TYR A 90 1.57 16.50 20.98
N VAL A 91 2.00 15.49 20.22
CA VAL A 91 1.11 14.60 19.46
C VAL A 91 0.14 13.85 20.39
N SER A 92 0.62 13.37 21.55
CA SER A 92 -0.22 12.70 22.54
C SER A 92 -1.33 13.61 23.10
N GLN A 93 -1.02 14.89 23.34
CA GLN A 93 -1.95 15.87 23.89
C GLN A 93 -2.93 16.39 22.82
N ALA A 94 -2.41 16.70 21.63
CA ALA A 94 -3.19 17.21 20.51
C ALA A 94 -4.09 16.12 19.89
N GLY A 95 -3.70 14.85 20.03
CA GLY A 95 -4.42 13.70 19.52
C GLY A 95 -4.56 13.71 17.99
N GLY A 96 -5.53 12.97 17.48
CA GLY A 96 -5.81 12.80 16.06
C GLY A 96 -6.30 11.39 15.76
N PRO A 97 -6.84 11.12 14.56
CA PRO A 97 -7.31 9.80 14.20
C PRO A 97 -6.21 8.75 14.35
N GLY A 98 -6.44 7.76 15.22
CA GLY A 98 -5.51 6.64 15.43
C GLY A 98 -4.25 6.95 16.26
N VAL A 99 -4.04 8.18 16.75
CA VAL A 99 -2.84 8.55 17.52
C VAL A 99 -2.72 7.73 18.81
N ARG A 100 -3.82 7.63 19.58
CA ARG A 100 -3.83 6.86 20.83
C ARG A 100 -3.40 5.41 20.59
N ARG A 101 -3.99 4.74 19.58
CA ARG A 101 -3.66 3.35 19.28
C ARG A 101 -2.21 3.20 18.80
N ALA A 102 -1.70 4.16 18.03
CA ALA A 102 -0.30 4.13 17.60
C ALA A 102 0.66 4.23 18.79
N LEU A 103 0.38 5.12 19.75
CA LEU A 103 1.18 5.26 20.97
C LEU A 103 1.12 4.00 21.85
N GLU A 104 -0.06 3.41 22.02
CA GLU A 104 -0.22 2.13 22.74
C GLU A 104 0.65 1.03 22.12
N ILE A 105 0.62 0.86 20.80
CA ILE A 105 1.43 -0.15 20.09
C ILE A 105 2.93 0.14 20.28
N LEU A 106 3.35 1.39 20.19
CA LEU A 106 4.76 1.76 20.40
C LEU A 106 5.20 1.36 21.81
N LEU A 107 4.41 1.72 22.82
CA LEU A 107 4.72 1.41 24.22
C LEU A 107 4.71 -0.11 24.48
N GLU A 108 3.70 -0.83 23.98
CA GLU A 108 3.64 -2.31 24.00
C GLU A 108 4.94 -2.90 23.40
N SER A 109 5.41 -2.39 22.26
CA SER A 109 6.62 -2.90 21.61
C SER A 109 7.92 -2.66 22.38
N MET A 110 7.97 -1.63 23.23
CA MET A 110 9.13 -1.33 24.09
C MET A 110 9.15 -2.19 25.36
N GLU A 111 7.99 -2.69 25.79
CA GLU A 111 7.86 -3.59 26.94
C GLU A 111 8.18 -5.05 26.58
N GLU A 112 8.12 -5.39 25.29
CA GLU A 112 8.41 -6.73 24.75
C GLU A 112 9.91 -6.98 24.44
N GLU A 113 10.78 -5.98 24.67
CA GLU A 113 12.26 -6.10 24.61
C GLU A 113 12.88 -6.61 25.93
#